data_AF-A0A7R7TTP7-F1
#
_entry.id   AF-A0A7R7TTP7-F1
#
_cell.length_a   1.000
_cell.length_b   1.000
_cell.length_c   1.000
_cell.angle_alpha   90.00
_cell.angle_beta   90.00
_cell.angle_gamma   90.00
#
_symmetry.space_group_name_H-M   'P 1'
#
loop_
_entity.id
_entity.type
_entity.pdbx_description
1 polymer ?
#
loop_
_entity_poly.entity_id
_entity_poly.type
_entity_poly.pdbx_seq_one_letter_code
_entity_poly.pdbx_strand_id
1 'polypeptide(L)'
;MILALGTKADDQLAWLRAGEAMSIVLLSATTMGMASCAITEPLEISETRDAIHSEVFGTGGYPQMLLRVGWAPANADPLPATPRRRLSSVVE
;
A
#
# COMPACT_ATOMS: atom_id res chain seq x y z
N MET A 1 6.71 -5.65 10.05
CA MET A 1 6.48 -6.61 8.95
C MET A 1 6.33 -5.85 7.64
N ILE A 2 6.83 -6.38 6.52
CA ILE A 2 6.57 -5.85 5.18
C ILE A 2 5.61 -6.81 4.47
N LEU A 3 4.58 -6.26 3.85
CA LEU A 3 3.62 -6.96 3.01
C LEU A 3 3.83 -6.50 1.57
N ALA A 4 3.91 -7.44 0.64
CA ALA A 4 3.94 -7.15 -0.79
C ALA A 4 2.57 -7.50 -1.39
N LEU A 5 1.90 -6.50 -1.95
CA LEU A 5 0.62 -6.65 -2.63
C LEU A 5 0.85 -6.77 -4.14
N GLY A 6 0.32 -7.82 -4.75
CA GLY A 6 0.43 -8.03 -6.18
C GLY A 6 -0.86 -8.52 -6.83
N THR A 7 -0.92 -8.38 -8.14
CA THR A 7 -2.08 -8.73 -8.99
C THR A 7 -1.65 -9.67 -10.10
N LYS A 8 -2.61 -10.41 -10.69
CA LYS A 8 -2.32 -11.32 -11.81
C LYS A 8 -1.97 -10.62 -13.13
N ALA A 9 -2.30 -9.34 -13.24
CA ALA A 9 -2.04 -8.50 -14.40
C ALA A 9 -1.54 -7.12 -13.92
N ASP A 10 -1.05 -6.31 -14.85
CA ASP A 10 -0.54 -4.96 -14.60
C ASP A 10 -1.23 -3.92 -15.48
N ASP A 11 -2.55 -4.02 -15.57
CA ASP A 11 -3.40 -3.11 -16.31
C ASP A 11 -4.19 -2.19 -15.37
N GLN A 12 -4.94 -1.24 -15.96
CA GLN A 12 -5.71 -0.25 -15.21
C GLN A 12 -6.73 -0.88 -14.25
N LEU A 13 -7.32 -2.02 -14.59
CA LEU A 13 -8.28 -2.71 -13.73
C LEU A 13 -7.56 -3.39 -12.55
N ALA A 14 -6.39 -3.98 -12.81
CA ALA A 14 -5.55 -4.53 -11.77
C ALA A 14 -5.09 -3.45 -10.78
N TRP A 15 -4.74 -2.25 -11.25
CA TRP A 15 -4.39 -1.13 -10.38
C TRP A 15 -5.55 -0.70 -9.48
N LEU A 16 -6.77 -0.61 -10.01
CA LEU A 16 -7.96 -0.29 -9.21
C LEU A 16 -8.18 -1.34 -8.11
N ARG A 17 -8.13 -2.62 -8.48
CA ARG A 17 -8.28 -3.75 -7.53
C ARG A 17 -7.17 -3.77 -6.49
N ALA A 18 -5.96 -3.41 -6.86
CA ALA A 18 -4.85 -3.27 -5.92
C ALA A 18 -5.12 -2.14 -4.91
N GLY A 19 -5.66 -1.01 -5.36
CA GLY A 19 -6.10 0.09 -4.48
C GLY A 19 -7.20 -0.32 -3.51
N GLU A 20 -8.21 -1.06 -3.98
CA GLU A 20 -9.28 -1.62 -3.13
C GLU A 20 -8.70 -2.57 -2.08
N ALA A 21 -7.82 -3.49 -2.48
CA ALA A 21 -7.15 -4.41 -1.57
C ALA A 21 -6.25 -3.69 -0.56
N MET A 22 -5.51 -2.65 -0.99
CA MET A 22 -4.74 -1.80 -0.07
C MET A 22 -5.65 -1.16 0.98
N SER A 23 -6.81 -0.61 0.57
CA SER A 23 -7.76 0.02 1.49
C SER A 23 -8.21 -0.96 2.58
N ILE A 24 -8.55 -2.19 2.19
CA ILE A 24 -8.92 -3.26 3.13
C ILE A 24 -7.78 -3.54 4.11
N VAL A 25 -6.54 -3.68 3.63
CA VAL A 25 -5.38 -3.95 4.50
C VAL A 25 -5.12 -2.82 5.49
N LEU A 26 -5.12 -1.57 5.02
CA LEU A 26 -4.85 -0.39 5.86
C LEU A 26 -5.93 -0.21 6.94
N LEU A 27 -7.20 -0.33 6.56
CA LEU A 27 -8.32 -0.22 7.51
C LEU A 27 -8.31 -1.38 8.50
N SER A 28 -8.03 -2.60 8.06
CA SER A 28 -7.90 -3.77 8.95
C SER A 28 -6.78 -3.58 9.96
N ALA A 29 -5.59 -3.16 9.51
CA ALA A 29 -4.47 -2.84 10.39
C ALA A 29 -4.84 -1.77 11.43
N THR A 30 -5.53 -0.72 10.99
CA THR A 30 -6.02 0.36 11.87
C THR A 30 -6.98 -0.17 12.93
N THR A 31 -7.94 -1.04 12.58
CA THR A 31 -8.86 -1.64 13.55
C THR A 31 -8.17 -2.53 14.58
N MET A 32 -7.01 -3.11 14.23
CA MET A 32 -6.18 -3.91 15.13
C MET A 32 -5.19 -3.06 15.96
N GLY A 33 -5.25 -1.72 15.86
CA GLY A 33 -4.34 -0.82 16.56
C GLY A 33 -2.90 -0.85 16.01
N MET A 34 -2.71 -1.31 14.77
CA MET A 34 -1.41 -1.35 14.13
C MET A 34 -1.16 -0.06 13.34
N ALA A 35 0.10 0.38 13.35
CA ALA A 35 0.58 1.39 12.42
C ALA A 35 0.85 0.76 11.05
N SER A 36 0.55 1.51 9.99
CA SER A 36 0.79 1.13 8.60
C SER A 36 1.41 2.27 7.79
N CYS A 37 2.28 1.95 6.85
CA CYS A 37 2.89 2.90 5.93
C CYS A 37 3.05 2.27 4.54
N ALA A 38 2.58 2.95 3.50
CA ALA A 38 2.80 2.54 2.12
C ALA A 38 4.20 2.94 1.65
N ILE A 39 4.83 2.08 0.85
CA ILE A 39 6.15 2.26 0.27
C ILE A 39 6.01 1.94 -1.22
N THR A 40 6.06 2.97 -2.07
CA THR A 40 5.82 2.83 -3.52
C THR A 40 7.06 3.15 -4.36
N GLU A 41 8.01 3.89 -3.79
CA GLU A 41 9.26 4.32 -4.43
C GLU A 41 10.07 3.16 -5.03
N PRO A 42 10.19 1.97 -4.39
CA PRO A 42 10.89 0.83 -5.00
C PRO A 42 10.24 0.32 -6.28
N LEU A 43 8.95 0.60 -6.50
CA LEU A 43 8.21 0.17 -7.69
C LEU A 43 8.29 1.19 -8.82
N GLU A 44 8.83 2.39 -8.59
CA GLU A 44 9.01 3.43 -9.61
C GLU A 44 10.30 3.23 -10.43
N ILE A 45 11.22 2.40 -9.94
CA ILE A 45 12.47 2.05 -10.62
C ILE A 45 12.30 0.67 -11.27
N SER A 46 12.34 0.61 -12.61
CA SER A 46 12.07 -0.63 -13.36
C SER A 46 12.91 -1.82 -12.91
N GLU A 47 14.22 -1.61 -12.72
CA GLU A 47 15.16 -2.66 -12.30
C GLU A 47 14.80 -3.24 -10.92
N THR A 48 14.49 -2.35 -9.96
CA THR A 48 14.06 -2.73 -8.61
C THR A 48 12.70 -3.43 -8.63
N ARG A 49 11.78 -2.96 -9.46
CA ARG A 49 10.45 -3.56 -9.63
C ARG A 49 10.54 -4.97 -10.23
N ASP A 50 11.41 -5.18 -11.21
CA ASP A 50 11.63 -6.48 -11.85
C ASP A 50 12.29 -7.48 -10.87
N ALA A 51 13.21 -7.01 -10.03
CA ALA A 51 13.75 -7.81 -8.94
C ALA A 51 12.65 -8.23 -7.95
N ILE A 52 11.79 -7.30 -7.50
CA ILE A 52 10.66 -7.63 -6.61
C ILE A 52 9.70 -8.62 -7.28
N HIS A 53 9.37 -8.41 -8.56
CA HIS A 53 8.51 -9.31 -9.33
C HIS A 53 9.07 -10.74 -9.31
N SER A 54 10.33 -10.91 -9.71
CA SER A 54 10.95 -12.24 -9.82
C SER A 54 11.27 -12.90 -8.48
N GLU A 55 11.75 -12.15 -7.49
CA GLU A 55 12.22 -12.69 -6.21
C GLU A 55 11.11 -12.87 -5.18
N VAL A 56 10.09 -12.01 -5.19
CA VAL A 56 8.99 -12.04 -4.19
C VAL A 56 7.73 -12.69 -4.75
N PHE A 57 7.38 -12.40 -6.01
CA PHE A 57 6.16 -12.91 -6.65
C PHE A 57 6.41 -14.07 -7.62
N GLY A 58 7.67 -14.38 -7.94
CA GLY A 58 8.04 -15.44 -8.86
C GLY A 58 7.48 -15.18 -10.27
N THR A 59 6.75 -16.16 -10.81
CA THR A 59 6.15 -16.10 -12.15
C THR A 59 4.68 -15.68 -12.16
N GLY A 60 4.09 -15.40 -10.99
CA GLY A 60 2.63 -15.42 -10.83
C GLY A 60 1.94 -14.08 -10.57
N GLY A 61 2.68 -12.99 -10.33
CA GLY A 61 2.04 -11.73 -9.95
C GLY A 61 2.91 -10.49 -10.15
N TYR A 62 2.26 -9.40 -10.52
CA TYR A 62 2.84 -8.08 -10.70
C TYR A 62 2.82 -7.32 -9.38
N PRO A 63 3.96 -6.79 -8.91
CA PRO A 63 4.00 -6.00 -7.70
C PRO A 63 3.27 -4.67 -7.91
N GLN A 64 2.34 -4.37 -7.00
CA GLN A 64 1.52 -3.16 -7.04
C GLN A 64 1.89 -2.20 -5.91
N MET A 65 2.09 -2.71 -4.69
CA MET A 65 2.41 -1.89 -3.51
C MET A 65 3.20 -2.67 -2.46
N LEU A 66 4.06 -2.00 -1.72
CA LEU A 66 4.64 -2.53 -0.49
C LEU A 66 4.06 -1.78 0.72
N LEU A 67 3.76 -2.50 1.80
CA LEU A 67 3.18 -1.94 3.01
C LEU A 67 4.01 -2.37 4.22
N ARG A 68 4.49 -1.42 5.02
CA ARG A 68 5.02 -1.70 6.35
C ARG A 68 3.89 -1.68 7.35
N VAL A 69 3.73 -2.76 8.11
CA VAL A 69 2.73 -2.91 9.17
C VAL A 69 3.38 -3.39 10.46
N GLY A 70 2.96 -2.84 11.59
CA GLY A 70 3.47 -3.22 12.92
C GLY A 70 2.83 -2.42 14.05
N TRP A 71 3.19 -2.72 15.29
CA TRP A 71 2.74 -1.93 16.44
C TRP A 71 3.62 -0.70 16.62
N ALA A 72 2.99 0.46 16.82
CA ALA A 72 3.69 1.64 17.29
C ALA A 72 4.11 1.44 18.76
N PRO A 73 5.21 2.07 19.22
CA PRO A 73 5.52 2.13 20.63
C PRO A 73 4.34 2.67 21.44
N ALA A 74 4.06 2.08 22.61
CA ALA A 74 2.90 2.45 23.44
C ALA A 74 2.90 3.92 23.89
N ASN A 75 4.07 4.56 23.87
CA ASN A 75 4.29 5.95 24.24
C ASN A 75 4.46 6.88 23.02
N ALA A 76 4.16 6.42 21.81
CA ALA A 76 4.22 7.27 20.63
C ALA A 76 3.03 8.25 20.63
N ASP A 77 3.32 9.54 20.52
CA ASP A 77 2.28 10.55 20.34
C ASP A 77 1.52 10.32 19.02
N PRO A 78 0.20 10.56 18.99
CA PRO A 78 -0.57 10.47 17.76
C PRO A 78 -0.09 11.54 16.76
N LEU A 79 0.13 11.12 15.53
CA LEU A 79 0.48 12.05 14.45
C LEU A 79 -0.74 12.93 14.09
N PRO A 80 -0.54 14.21 13.76
CA PRO A 80 -1.62 15.06 13.28
C PRO A 80 -2.19 14.51 11.97
N ALA A 81 -3.51 14.64 11.80
CA ALA A 81 -4.17 14.21 10.58
C ALA A 81 -3.64 15.01 9.37
N THR A 82 -3.27 14.31 8.29
CA THR A 82 -2.91 14.97 7.04
C THR A 82 -4.13 15.69 6.46
N PRO A 83 -3.99 16.91 5.91
CA PRO A 83 -5.13 17.66 5.39
C PRO A 83 -5.81 16.91 4.23
N ARG A 84 -7.11 17.16 4.05
CA ARG A 84 -7.89 16.68 2.90
C ARG A 84 -8.51 17.87 2.18
N ARG A 85 -8.64 17.77 0.86
CA ARG A 85 -9.37 18.76 0.06
C ARG A 85 -10.82 18.81 0.52
N ARG A 86 -11.45 19.99 0.44
CA ARG A 86 -12.88 20.14 0.74
C ARG A 86 -13.71 19.35 -0.26
N LEU A 87 -14.81 18.75 0.19
CA LEU A 87 -15.70 17.95 -0.64
C LEU A 87 -16.19 18.72 -1.88
N SER A 88 -16.61 19.97 -1.70
CA SER A 88 -17.06 20.86 -2.77
C SER A 88 -16.00 21.20 -3.82
N SER A 89 -14.73 20.81 -3.61
CA SER A 89 -13.67 20.97 -4.60
C SER A 89 -13.43 19.71 -5.44
N VAL A 90 -14.11 18.60 -5.12
CA VAL A 90 -13.91 17.28 -5.75
C VAL A 90 -15.20 16.59 -6.19
N VAL A 91 -16.36 17.02 -5.71
CA VAL A 91 -17.69 16.53 -6.11
C VAL A 91 -18.56 17.74 -6.45
N GLU A 92 -19.27 17.67 -7.58
CA GLU A 92 -20.31 18.62 -8.01
C GLU A 92 -21.69 18.28 -7.42
#